data_AF-A0A136IK05-F1
#
_entry.id   AF-A0A136IK05-F1
#
_cell.length_a   1.000
_cell.length_b   1.000
_cell.length_c   1.000
_cell.angle_alpha   90.00
_cell.angle_beta   90.00
_cell.angle_gamma   90.00
#
_symmetry.space_group_name_H-M   'P 1'
#
loop_
_entity.id
_entity.type
_entity.pdbx_description
1 polymer ?
#
loop_
_entity_poly.entity_id
_entity_poly.type
_entity_poly.pdbx_seq_one_letter_code
_entity_poly.pdbx_strand_id
1 'polypeptide(L)'
;SAIDTALFFNDSCSTWSVGWVYCSNTDPGECCSSDALTFRSVGFLQIPTVWNIEGDLYTSLSCQGPFSRAHSEGRTRICMKADGSNWAKSGGYVFVASRTSSSSNKEKGGECRRPDTLVLADAAELDIAGLNADAYAEM
;
A
#
# COMPACT_ATOMS: atom_id res chain seq x y z
N SER A 1 15.66 -5.60 0.15
CA SER A 1 15.44 -4.31 -0.52
C SER A 1 13.95 -4.15 -0.65
N ALA A 2 13.41 -3.03 -0.18
CA ALA A 2 11.98 -2.86 -0.04
C ALA A 2 11.57 -1.44 -0.47
N ILE A 3 10.27 -1.26 -0.68
CA ILE A 3 9.68 0.02 -1.06
C ILE A 3 8.61 0.41 -0.04
N ASP A 4 8.14 1.65 -0.11
CA ASP A 4 7.06 2.10 0.75
C ASP A 4 5.72 1.89 0.07
N THR A 5 4.80 1.24 0.78
CA THR A 5 3.41 1.05 0.34
C THR A 5 2.53 2.03 1.08
N ALA A 6 1.95 2.97 0.34
CA ALA A 6 1.20 4.10 0.86
C ALA A 6 -0.30 3.97 0.53
N LEU A 7 -1.15 4.36 1.48
CA LEU A 7 -2.60 4.45 1.36
C LEU A 7 -3.01 5.92 1.53
N PHE A 8 -3.67 6.48 0.53
CA PHE A 8 -4.00 7.91 0.46
C PHE A 8 -5.50 8.15 0.60
N PHE A 9 -5.88 9.23 1.29
CA PHE A 9 -7.28 9.65 1.42
C PHE A 9 -7.86 10.26 0.13
N ASN A 10 -7.03 10.57 -0.87
CA ASN A 10 -7.45 11.11 -2.16
C ASN A 10 -7.30 10.10 -3.30
N ASP A 11 -7.81 10.43 -4.49
CA ASP A 11 -7.74 9.57 -5.69
C ASP A 11 -6.45 9.74 -6.50
N SER A 12 -5.56 10.65 -6.13
CA SER A 12 -4.40 11.08 -6.94
C SER A 12 -3.05 10.70 -6.34
N CYS A 13 -3.04 9.97 -5.21
CA CYS A 13 -1.86 9.75 -4.40
C CYS A 13 -1.06 11.04 -4.14
N SER A 14 -1.69 12.22 -4.07
CA SER A 14 -0.94 13.46 -3.82
C SER A 14 -0.45 13.48 -2.37
N THR A 15 0.84 13.77 -2.18
CA THR A 15 1.52 13.83 -0.86
C THR A 15 1.46 15.20 -0.20
N TRP A 16 0.89 16.21 -0.86
CA TRP A 16 1.03 17.62 -0.45
C TRP A 16 -0.26 18.28 0.04
N SER A 17 -1.39 17.57 0.05
CA SER A 17 -2.69 18.22 0.30
C SER A 17 -3.66 17.41 1.14
N VAL A 18 -3.35 16.14 1.37
CA VAL A 18 -4.14 15.26 2.23
C VAL A 18 -3.19 14.40 3.04
N GLY A 19 -3.67 13.93 4.19
CA GLY A 19 -2.95 12.91 4.93
C GLY A 19 -2.86 11.60 4.16
N TRP A 20 -1.93 10.76 4.55
CA TRP A 20 -1.77 9.40 4.03
C TRP A 20 -1.02 8.57 5.06
N VAL A 21 -1.20 7.26 5.01
CA VAL A 21 -0.46 6.33 5.85
C VAL A 21 0.40 5.44 4.98
N TYR A 22 1.49 4.90 5.51
CA TYR A 22 2.28 3.93 4.78
C TYR A 22 2.92 2.88 5.67
N CYS A 23 3.20 1.74 5.06
CA CYS A 23 4.09 0.73 5.61
C CYS A 23 5.49 0.97 5.04
N SER A 24 6.42 1.34 5.92
CA SER A 24 7.81 1.54 5.57
C SER A 24 8.48 0.21 5.27
N ASN A 25 9.34 0.20 4.25
CA ASN A 25 10.20 -0.94 3.92
C ASN A 25 9.39 -2.25 3.76
N THR A 26 8.32 -2.20 2.96
CA THR A 26 7.49 -3.35 2.60
C THR A 26 8.27 -4.26 1.65
N ASP A 27 8.42 -5.54 1.98
CA ASP A 27 9.05 -6.53 1.09
C ASP A 27 8.10 -7.00 -0.03
N PRO A 28 8.62 -7.50 -1.17
CA PRO A 28 7.78 -8.02 -2.25
C PRO A 28 6.94 -9.22 -1.76
N GLY A 29 5.63 -9.15 -1.98
CA GLY A 29 4.65 -10.14 -1.51
C GLY A 29 4.15 -9.89 -0.09
N GLU A 30 4.58 -8.82 0.58
CA GLU A 30 3.97 -8.37 1.81
C GLU A 30 2.79 -7.43 1.55
N CYS A 31 1.81 -7.49 2.44
CA CYS A 31 0.59 -6.70 2.36
C CYS A 31 0.60 -5.60 3.43
N CYS A 32 0.23 -4.39 3.02
CA CYS A 32 -0.05 -3.28 3.91
C CYS A 32 -1.55 -3.01 3.92
N SER A 33 -2.21 -3.10 5.08
CA SER A 33 -3.66 -2.93 5.22
C SER A 33 -4.03 -2.08 6.42
N SER A 34 -5.12 -1.33 6.30
CA SER A 34 -5.66 -0.57 7.43
C SER A 34 -7.18 -0.70 7.50
N ASP A 35 -7.68 -1.04 8.68
CA ASP A 35 -9.10 -1.23 9.00
C ASP A 35 -9.74 0.01 9.65
N ALA A 36 -8.94 0.89 10.27
CA ALA A 36 -9.42 2.11 10.93
C ALA A 36 -9.93 3.18 9.96
N LEU A 37 -9.33 3.24 8.76
CA LEU A 37 -9.45 4.38 7.86
C LEU A 37 -9.91 3.95 6.47
N THR A 38 -10.58 4.85 5.75
CA THR A 38 -11.03 4.61 4.38
C THR A 38 -10.15 5.37 3.38
N PHE A 39 -9.51 4.64 2.48
CA PHE A 39 -8.61 5.23 1.50
C PHE A 39 -9.22 5.21 0.11
N ARG A 40 -8.78 6.16 -0.71
CA ARG A 40 -9.23 6.34 -2.09
C ARG A 40 -8.20 5.87 -3.09
N SER A 41 -6.92 5.84 -2.73
CA SER A 41 -5.88 5.29 -3.59
C SER A 41 -4.77 4.60 -2.81
N VAL A 42 -4.05 3.74 -3.51
CA VAL A 42 -2.84 3.06 -3.06
C VAL A 42 -1.69 3.53 -3.95
N GLY A 43 -0.57 3.88 -3.35
CA GLY A 43 0.65 4.21 -4.07
C GLY A 43 1.83 3.38 -3.61
N PHE A 44 2.73 3.09 -4.53
CA PHE A 44 4.03 2.50 -4.24
C PHE A 44 5.08 3.55 -4.51
N LEU A 45 5.87 3.89 -3.50
CA LEU A 45 6.83 4.98 -3.52
C LEU A 45 8.26 4.44 -3.52
N GLN A 46 9.21 5.29 -3.90
CA GLN A 46 10.65 4.99 -3.86
C GLN A 46 11.05 3.71 -4.62
N ILE A 47 10.33 3.38 -5.70
CA ILE A 47 10.65 2.21 -6.52
C ILE A 47 11.99 2.48 -7.22
N PRO A 48 13.02 1.64 -7.05
CA PRO A 48 14.26 1.77 -7.80
C PRO A 48 13.97 1.69 -9.31
N THR A 49 14.56 2.57 -10.12
CA THR A 49 14.32 2.62 -11.59
C THR A 49 14.73 1.33 -12.31
N VAL A 50 15.64 0.56 -11.70
CA VAL A 50 16.07 -0.76 -12.18
C VAL A 50 15.05 -1.87 -11.91
N TRP A 51 13.99 -1.59 -11.14
CA TRP A 51 12.99 -2.59 -10.78
C TRP A 51 11.74 -2.49 -11.63
N ASN A 52 11.29 -3.66 -12.08
CA ASN A 52 9.97 -3.83 -12.67
C ASN A 52 9.06 -4.56 -11.68
N ILE A 53 8.20 -3.80 -11.02
CA ILE A 53 7.23 -4.32 -10.06
C ILE A 53 5.82 -4.21 -10.61
N GLU A 54 4.94 -5.04 -10.08
CA GLU A 54 3.51 -4.93 -10.24
C GLU A 54 2.91 -4.66 -8.87
N GLY A 55 2.23 -3.53 -8.75
CA GLY A 55 1.46 -3.15 -7.58
C GLY A 55 0.02 -3.61 -7.72
N ASP A 56 -0.51 -4.15 -6.63
CA ASP A 56 -1.88 -4.61 -6.48
C ASP A 56 -2.63 -3.73 -5.47
N LEU A 57 -3.82 -3.26 -5.86
CA LEU A 57 -4.78 -2.59 -4.99
C LEU A 57 -5.87 -3.56 -4.59
N TYR A 58 -6.23 -3.57 -3.31
CA TYR A 58 -7.28 -4.43 -2.78
C TYR A 58 -8.33 -3.63 -2.01
N THR A 59 -9.58 -4.07 -2.14
CA THR A 59 -10.72 -3.59 -1.35
C THR A 59 -10.99 -4.46 -0.12
N SER A 60 -10.22 -5.54 0.04
CA SER A 60 -10.19 -6.43 1.21
C SER A 60 -9.02 -6.05 2.12
N LEU A 61 -9.08 -6.45 3.39
CA LEU A 61 -7.98 -6.24 4.34
C LEU A 61 -6.86 -7.28 4.16
N SER A 62 -7.12 -8.39 3.47
CA SER A 62 -6.26 -9.57 3.42
C SER A 62 -5.33 -9.65 2.20
N CYS A 63 -5.20 -8.56 1.42
CA CYS A 63 -4.57 -8.58 0.09
C CYS A 63 -5.00 -9.78 -0.77
N GLN A 64 -6.29 -10.12 -0.72
CA GLN A 64 -6.88 -11.21 -1.50
C GLN A 64 -7.76 -10.64 -2.61
N GLY A 65 -7.65 -11.21 -3.81
CA GLY A 65 -8.44 -10.81 -4.97
C GLY A 65 -8.16 -9.36 -5.39
N PRO A 66 -7.04 -9.07 -6.07
CA PRO A 66 -6.68 -7.71 -6.42
C PRO A 66 -7.76 -7.06 -7.27
N PHE A 67 -8.21 -5.89 -6.83
CA PHE A 67 -9.22 -5.09 -7.52
C PHE A 67 -8.63 -4.40 -8.75
N SER A 68 -7.42 -3.86 -8.61
CA SER A 68 -6.69 -3.21 -9.69
C SER A 68 -5.21 -3.53 -9.60
N ARG A 69 -4.54 -3.51 -10.75
CA ARG A 69 -3.10 -3.75 -10.86
C ARG A 69 -2.45 -2.71 -11.74
N ALA A 70 -1.24 -2.31 -11.38
CA ALA A 70 -0.43 -1.41 -12.18
C ALA A 70 1.04 -1.82 -12.14
N HIS A 71 1.71 -1.68 -13.27
CA HIS A 71 3.14 -1.95 -13.38
C HIS A 71 3.95 -0.68 -13.14
N SER A 72 5.17 -0.81 -12.61
CA SER A 72 6.08 0.33 -12.52
C SER A 72 6.57 0.74 -13.89
N GLU A 73 6.88 -0.22 -14.78
CA GLU A 73 7.45 0.05 -16.11
C GLU A 73 8.69 0.99 -16.05
N GLY A 74 9.50 0.84 -15.00
CA GLY A 74 10.67 1.70 -14.74
C GLY A 74 10.35 3.04 -14.06
N ARG A 75 9.08 3.31 -13.73
CA ARG A 75 8.68 4.46 -12.91
C ARG A 75 9.12 4.25 -11.47
N THR A 76 9.51 5.35 -10.82
CA THR A 76 9.86 5.37 -9.39
C THR A 76 8.64 5.39 -8.47
N ARG A 77 7.45 5.53 -9.06
CA ARG A 77 6.19 5.63 -8.35
C ARG A 77 5.05 5.03 -9.16
N ILE A 78 4.17 4.31 -8.47
CA ILE A 78 2.87 3.87 -8.97
C ILE A 78 1.79 4.54 -8.14
N CYS A 79 0.69 4.93 -8.78
CA CYS A 79 -0.53 5.37 -8.11
C CYS A 79 -1.73 4.66 -8.71
N MET A 80 -2.54 4.06 -7.87
CA MET A 80 -3.77 3.37 -8.25
C MET A 80 -4.92 3.89 -7.43
N LYS A 81 -5.95 4.39 -8.10
CA LYS A 81 -7.21 4.78 -7.46
C LYS A 81 -8.11 3.57 -7.27
N ALA A 82 -8.82 3.52 -6.15
CA ALA A 82 -10.02 2.71 -6.02
C ALA A 82 -11.11 3.34 -6.90
N ASP A 83 -11.90 2.50 -7.58
CA ASP A 83 -12.91 2.99 -8.53
C ASP A 83 -14.29 3.14 -7.89
N GLY A 84 -14.96 4.26 -8.21
CA GLY A 84 -16.36 4.54 -7.86
C GLY A 84 -16.64 4.59 -6.35
N SER A 85 -17.50 3.68 -5.89
CA SER A 85 -17.93 3.57 -4.49
C SER A 85 -17.04 2.67 -3.63
N ASN A 86 -15.97 2.10 -4.19
CA ASN A 86 -15.06 1.22 -3.45
C ASN A 86 -13.96 2.03 -2.75
N TRP A 87 -13.48 1.50 -1.63
CA TRP A 87 -12.36 2.05 -0.89
C TRP A 87 -11.16 1.12 -0.99
N ALA A 88 -9.99 1.71 -1.16
CA ALA A 88 -8.74 0.99 -0.97
C ALA A 88 -8.60 0.63 0.51
N LYS A 89 -8.36 -0.65 0.78
CA LYS A 89 -8.17 -1.17 2.15
C LYS A 89 -6.78 -1.77 2.35
N SER A 90 -6.20 -2.29 1.29
CA SER A 90 -4.84 -2.80 1.34
C SER A 90 -4.11 -2.67 0.00
N GLY A 91 -2.79 -2.73 0.07
CA GLY A 91 -1.88 -2.69 -1.05
C GLY A 91 -0.73 -3.66 -0.86
N GLY A 92 -0.27 -4.25 -1.96
CA GLY A 92 0.91 -5.11 -1.98
C GLY A 92 1.55 -5.09 -3.35
N TYR A 93 2.81 -5.49 -3.46
CA TYR A 93 3.50 -5.52 -4.76
C TYR A 93 4.36 -6.77 -4.91
N VAL A 94 4.65 -7.12 -6.16
CA VAL A 94 5.54 -8.23 -6.52
C VAL A 94 6.46 -7.84 -7.67
N PHE A 95 7.58 -8.55 -7.84
CA PHE A 95 8.41 -8.41 -9.04
C PHE A 95 7.76 -9.09 -10.24
N VAL A 96 7.69 -8.40 -11.39
CA VAL A 96 7.05 -8.90 -12.61
C VAL A 96 7.67 -10.23 -13.08
N ALA A 97 9.00 -10.35 -13.00
CA ALA A 97 9.73 -11.57 -13.38
C ALA A 97 9.43 -12.78 -12.47
N SER A 98 8.91 -12.56 -11.26
CA SER A 98 8.64 -13.62 -10.28
C SER A 98 7.34 -14.38 -10.56
N ARG A 99 6.52 -13.97 -11.53
CA ARG A 99 5.28 -14.67 -11.89
C ARG A 99 5.47 -15.90 -12.79
N THR A 100 6.63 -16.05 -13.45
CA THR A 100 6.93 -17.23 -14.29
C THR A 100 7.26 -18.48 -13.46
N SER A 101 7.67 -18.32 -12.20
CA SER A 101 7.64 -19.40 -11.23
C SER A 101 6.24 -19.44 -10.63
N SER A 102 5.44 -20.45 -11.01
CA SER A 102 4.14 -20.80 -10.41
C SER A 102 4.26 -21.24 -8.95
N SER A 103 4.94 -20.46 -8.12
CA SER A 103 5.17 -20.70 -6.72
C SER A 103 5.46 -19.36 -6.07
N SER A 104 4.64 -19.01 -5.08
CA SER A 104 4.86 -17.89 -4.18
C SER A 104 4.38 -16.52 -4.66
N ASN A 105 3.15 -16.45 -5.17
CA ASN A 105 2.27 -15.57 -4.41
C ASN A 105 2.25 -16.26 -3.05
N LYS A 106 3.06 -15.80 -2.09
CA LYS A 106 2.72 -16.16 -0.73
C LYS A 106 1.35 -15.53 -0.55
N GLU A 107 0.33 -16.33 -0.79
CA GLU A 107 -0.83 -16.42 0.07
C GLU A 107 -0.33 -16.64 1.51
N LYS A 108 0.50 -15.73 2.03
CA LYS A 108 0.48 -15.39 3.44
C LYS A 108 -0.94 -14.86 3.62
N GLY A 109 -1.89 -15.77 3.77
CA GLY A 109 -3.06 -15.58 4.62
C GLY A 109 -2.56 -15.41 6.05
N GLY A 110 -1.73 -14.40 6.24
CA GLY A 110 -0.92 -14.11 7.39
C GLY A 110 -0.90 -12.61 7.48
N GLU A 111 -1.78 -12.12 8.33
CA GLU A 111 -1.81 -10.79 8.95
C GLU A 111 -1.13 -9.70 8.12
N CYS A 112 -1.94 -9.03 7.32
CA CYS A 112 -1.51 -7.84 6.60
C CYS A 112 -1.00 -6.81 7.60
N ARG A 113 0.18 -6.26 7.31
CA ARG A 113 0.87 -5.34 8.19
C ARG A 113 0.07 -4.04 8.25
N ARG A 114 -0.10 -3.49 9.46
CA ARG A 114 -0.65 -2.15 9.62
C ARG A 114 0.38 -1.09 9.23
N PRO A 115 -0.06 0.04 8.65
CA PRO A 115 0.80 1.19 8.44
C PRO A 115 1.52 1.56 9.74
N ASP A 116 2.80 1.87 9.62
CA ASP A 116 3.65 2.27 10.74
C ASP A 116 3.80 3.78 10.83
N THR A 117 3.47 4.51 9.77
CA THR A 117 3.61 5.96 9.73
C THR A 117 2.35 6.62 9.18
N LEU A 118 1.85 7.66 9.86
CA LEU A 118 0.86 8.61 9.35
C LEU A 118 1.56 9.89 8.95
N VAL A 119 1.32 10.35 7.73
CA VAL A 119 1.72 11.67 7.27
C VAL A 119 0.50 12.57 7.23
N LEU A 120 0.57 13.70 7.92
CA LEU A 120 -0.50 14.70 7.95
C LEU A 120 -0.43 15.64 6.74
N ALA A 121 -1.48 16.42 6.52
CA ALA A 121 -1.56 17.35 5.39
C ALA A 121 -0.49 18.47 5.44
N ASP A 122 0.05 18.78 6.63
CA ASP A 122 1.18 19.70 6.83
C ASP A 122 2.56 19.04 6.66
N ALA A 123 2.59 17.78 6.23
CA ALA A 123 3.78 16.94 6.08
C ALA A 123 4.46 16.52 7.40
N ALA A 124 3.81 16.72 8.56
CA ALA A 124 4.24 16.07 9.79
C ALA A 124 4.09 14.54 9.67
N GLU A 125 5.15 13.83 10.02
CA GLU A 125 5.20 12.37 10.08
C GLU A 125 5.03 11.92 11.53
N LEU A 126 4.07 11.04 11.77
CA LEU A 126 3.76 10.45 13.07
C LEU A 126 3.99 8.94 13.00
N ASP A 127 4.89 8.43 13.85
CA ASP A 127 5.04 6.99 14.04
C ASP A 127 3.80 6.44 14.76
N ILE A 128 3.10 5.56 14.06
CA ILE A 128 1.89 4.87 14.54
C ILE A 128 2.14 3.36 14.70
N ALA A 129 3.37 2.88 14.49
CA ALA A 129 3.76 1.49 14.69
C ALA A 129 3.49 0.99 16.11
N GLY A 130 3.63 1.89 17.09
CA GLY A 130 3.41 1.62 18.51
C GLY A 130 1.97 1.81 19.00
N LEU A 131 1.04 2.27 18.15
CA LEU A 131 -0.35 2.44 18.58
C LEU A 131 -0.99 1.06 18.81
N ASN A 132 -1.65 0.91 19.95
CA ASN A 132 -2.46 -0.26 20.21
C ASN A 132 -3.70 -0.27 19.30
N ALA A 133 -4.37 -1.41 19.19
CA ALA A 133 -5.51 -1.57 18.28
C ALA A 133 -6.66 -0.59 18.58
N ASP A 134 -6.91 -0.25 19.84
CA ASP A 134 -7.92 0.73 20.25
C ASP A 134 -7.56 2.15 19.76
N ALA A 135 -6.37 2.65 20.08
CA ALA A 135 -5.94 3.99 19.67
C ALA A 135 -5.85 4.12 18.15
N TYR A 136 -5.50 3.04 17.44
CA TYR A 136 -5.48 3.01 15.99
C TYR A 136 -6.89 3.08 15.39
N ALA A 137 -7.88 2.44 16.02
CA ALA A 137 -9.27 2.47 15.58
C ALA A 137 -9.98 3.80 15.82
N GLU A 138 -9.47 4.65 16.72
CA GLU A 138 -10.00 5.99 17.02
C GLU A 138 -9.43 7.10 16.11
N MET A 139 -8.52 6.77 15.19
CA MET A 139 -7.97 7.70 14.18
C MET A 139 -8.95 7.96 13.04
#